data_AF-A0A9D1MTK8-F1
#
_entry.id   AF-A0A9D1MTK8-F1
#
_cell.length_a   1.000
_cell.length_b   1.000
_cell.length_c   1.000
_cell.angle_alpha   90.00
_cell.angle_beta   90.00
_cell.angle_gamma   90.00
#
_symmetry.space_group_name_H-M   'P 1'
#
loop_
_entity.id
_entity.type
_entity.pdbx_description
1 polymer ?
#
loop_
_entity_poly.entity_id
_entity_poly.type
_entity_poly.pdbx_seq_one_letter_code
_entity_poly.pdbx_strand_id
1 'polypeptide(L)'
;MFDEFRLKNRNKKFGFKAIALVAITVSVSIFAVSFASLSGNAARLKQQKADYTQQLAEQEAENERLSAILQSDNRDEYIEQKAREKGYVKSGEIVFYDAASSQ
;
A
#
# COMPACT_ATOMS: atom_id res chain seq x y z
N MET A 1 -13.88 17.71 67.22
CA MET A 1 -14.85 17.43 66.13
C MET A 1 -14.48 18.12 64.81
N PHE A 2 -14.11 19.41 64.82
CA PHE A 2 -13.72 20.15 63.61
C PHE A 2 -12.42 19.67 62.92
N ASP A 3 -11.44 19.19 63.70
CA ASP A 3 -10.15 18.71 63.14
C ASP A 3 -10.26 17.39 62.38
N GLU A 4 -11.12 16.47 62.82
CA GLU A 4 -11.42 15.23 62.07
C GLU A 4 -12.02 15.52 60.69
N PHE A 5 -12.90 16.52 60.61
CA PHE A 5 -13.52 16.93 59.35
C PHE A 5 -12.50 17.53 58.38
N ARG A 6 -11.54 18.31 58.90
CA ARG A 6 -10.43 18.87 58.11
C ARG A 6 -9.49 17.78 57.59
N LEU A 7 -9.10 16.81 58.42
CA LEU A 7 -8.23 15.71 58.03
C LEU A 7 -8.86 14.83 56.94
N LYS A 8 -10.14 14.48 57.09
CA LYS A 8 -10.89 13.69 56.11
C LYS A 8 -11.03 14.40 54.76
N ASN A 9 -11.28 15.71 54.77
CA ASN A 9 -11.37 16.51 53.54
C ASN A 9 -10.00 16.69 52.85
N ARG A 10 -8.91 16.81 53.62
CA ARG A 10 -7.55 16.94 53.09
C ARG A 10 -7.09 15.64 52.41
N ASN A 11 -7.40 14.47 52.98
CA ASN A 11 -7.07 13.16 52.40
C ASN A 11 -7.91 12.87 51.15
N LYS A 12 -9.20 13.25 51.13
CA LYS A 12 -10.02 13.17 49.91
C LYS A 12 -9.48 14.06 48.78
N LYS A 13 -9.08 15.29 49.09
CA LYS A 13 -8.45 16.21 48.12
C LYS A 13 -7.09 15.68 47.63
N PHE A 14 -6.32 15.03 48.49
CA PHE A 14 -5.03 14.43 48.12
C PHE A 14 -5.23 13.21 47.20
N GLY A 15 -6.18 12.33 47.51
CA GLY A 15 -6.56 11.21 46.65
C GLY A 15 -7.07 11.66 45.28
N PHE A 16 -7.92 12.69 45.24
CA PHE A 16 -8.39 13.25 43.96
C PHE A 16 -7.25 13.85 43.13
N LYS A 17 -6.31 14.58 43.76
CA LYS A 17 -5.13 15.12 43.08
C LYS A 17 -4.21 14.01 42.54
N ALA A 18 -4.03 12.93 43.30
CA ALA A 18 -3.24 11.78 42.85
C ALA A 18 -3.89 11.08 41.64
N ILE A 19 -5.21 10.87 41.68
CA ILE A 19 -5.96 10.28 40.56
C ILE A 19 -5.90 11.19 39.32
N ALA A 20 -6.07 12.51 39.50
CA ALA A 20 -5.98 13.47 38.41
C ALA A 20 -4.57 13.49 37.79
N LEU A 21 -3.51 13.39 38.60
CA LEU A 21 -2.14 13.31 38.11
C LEU A 21 -1.92 12.04 37.27
N VAL A 22 -2.35 10.89 37.77
CA VAL A 22 -2.23 9.61 37.06
C VAL A 22 -3.02 9.66 35.74
N ALA A 23 -4.25 10.20 35.76
CA ALA A 23 -5.06 10.35 34.55
C ALA A 23 -4.36 11.22 33.50
N ILE A 24 -3.77 12.35 33.90
CA ILE A 24 -3.00 13.22 32.99
C ILE A 24 -1.79 12.48 32.43
N THR A 25 -1.01 11.78 33.27
CA THR A 25 0.15 11.03 32.81
C THR A 25 -0.23 9.94 31.80
N VAL A 26 -1.32 9.21 32.05
CA VAL A 26 -1.84 8.19 31.12
C VAL A 26 -2.27 8.85 29.82
N SER A 27 -3.04 9.94 29.85
CA SER A 27 -3.44 10.66 28.65
C SER A 27 -2.25 11.14 27.82
N VAL A 28 -1.24 11.74 28.44
CA VAL A 28 -0.03 12.21 27.74
C VAL A 28 0.72 11.05 27.09
N SER A 29 0.83 9.91 27.77
CA SER A 29 1.50 8.73 27.22
C SER A 29 0.79 8.14 25.98
N ILE A 30 -0.55 8.10 25.99
CA ILE A 30 -1.35 7.66 24.82
C ILE A 30 -1.16 8.61 23.64
N PHE A 31 -1.17 9.92 23.89
CA PHE A 31 -0.93 10.93 22.85
C PHE A 31 0.46 10.84 22.23
N ALA A 32 1.51 10.59 23.04
CA ALA A 32 2.88 10.47 22.56
C ALA A 32 3.05 9.27 21.59
N VAL A 33 2.50 8.10 21.93
CA VAL A 33 2.52 6.91 21.06
C VAL A 33 1.75 7.17 19.76
N SER A 34 0.60 7.82 19.87
CA SER A 34 -0.25 8.14 18.71
C SER A 34 0.45 9.10 17.75
N PHE A 35 1.14 10.12 18.28
CA PHE A 35 1.90 11.07 17.48
C PHE A 35 3.08 10.42 16.74
N ALA A 36 3.84 9.57 17.42
CA ALA A 36 4.95 8.83 16.81
C ALA A 36 4.45 7.90 15.68
N SER A 37 3.31 7.24 15.88
CA SER A 37 2.70 6.38 14.84
C SER A 37 2.23 7.17 13.62
N LEU A 38 1.77 8.42 13.82
CA LEU A 38 1.32 9.30 12.73
C LEU A 38 2.51 9.74 11.85
N SER A 39 3.67 10.05 12.46
CA SER A 39 4.89 10.38 11.73
C SER A 39 5.42 9.19 10.91
N GLY A 40 5.39 7.98 11.46
CA GLY A 40 5.77 6.76 10.73
C GLY A 40 4.84 6.47 9.55
N ASN A 41 3.53 6.67 9.73
CA ASN A 41 2.53 6.49 8.68
C ASN A 41 2.70 7.51 7.54
N ALA A 42 3.05 8.77 7.84
CA ALA A 42 3.27 9.79 6.80
C ALA A 42 4.45 9.44 5.87
N ALA A 43 5.56 8.93 6.43
CA ALA A 43 6.69 8.46 5.65
C ALA A 43 6.31 7.25 4.78
N ARG A 44 5.58 6.28 5.37
CA ARG A 44 5.10 5.10 4.66
C ARG A 44 4.13 5.45 3.53
N LEU A 45 3.18 6.36 3.77
CA LEU A 45 2.25 6.85 2.75
C LEU A 45 2.99 7.58 1.61
N LYS A 46 4.01 8.38 1.94
CA LYS A 46 4.81 9.08 0.93
C LYS A 46 5.57 8.10 0.04
N GLN A 47 6.12 7.03 0.63
CA GLN A 47 6.81 5.99 -0.11
C GLN A 47 5.85 5.19 -1.00
N GLN A 48 4.71 4.76 -0.47
CA GLN A 48 3.67 4.11 -1.28
C GLN A 48 3.22 5.00 -2.44
N LYS A 49 3.02 6.30 -2.21
CA LYS A 49 2.67 7.23 -3.28
C LYS A 49 3.77 7.31 -4.35
N ALA A 50 5.04 7.32 -3.96
CA ALA A 50 6.16 7.31 -4.92
C ALA A 50 6.18 6.02 -5.75
N ASP A 51 6.05 4.86 -5.09
CA ASP A 51 6.03 3.55 -5.76
C ASP A 51 4.84 3.42 -6.73
N TYR A 52 3.65 3.88 -6.32
CA TYR A 52 2.47 3.88 -7.20
C TYR A 52 2.64 4.85 -8.36
N THR A 53 3.22 6.03 -8.13
CA THR A 53 3.46 7.01 -9.21
C THR A 53 4.44 6.45 -10.24
N GLN A 54 5.48 5.75 -9.78
CA GLN A 54 6.43 5.09 -10.67
C GLN A 54 5.76 3.97 -11.48
N GLN A 55 4.99 3.09 -10.84
CA GLN A 55 4.25 2.05 -11.54
C GLN A 55 3.28 2.61 -12.58
N LEU A 56 2.61 3.73 -12.26
CA LEU A 56 1.67 4.37 -13.17
C LEU A 56 2.40 4.94 -14.39
N ALA A 57 3.57 5.58 -14.19
CA ALA A 57 4.39 6.07 -15.29
C ALA A 57 4.94 4.94 -16.17
N GLU A 58 5.39 3.82 -15.58
CA GLU A 58 5.82 2.63 -16.31
C GLU A 58 4.67 2.03 -17.14
N GLN A 59 3.47 1.95 -16.56
CA GLN A 59 2.29 1.43 -17.24
C GLN A 59 1.79 2.36 -18.35
N GLU A 60 1.88 3.68 -18.16
CA GLU A 60 1.53 4.67 -19.18
C GLU A 60 2.50 4.58 -20.36
N ALA A 61 3.81 4.47 -20.11
CA ALA A 61 4.82 4.28 -21.15
C ALA A 61 4.60 2.97 -21.93
N GLU A 62 4.26 1.87 -21.24
CA GLU A 62 3.97 0.59 -21.91
C GLU A 62 2.67 0.68 -22.72
N ASN A 63 1.63 1.35 -22.21
CA ASN A 63 0.38 1.56 -22.94
C ASN A 63 0.59 2.44 -24.18
N GLU A 64 1.41 3.49 -24.09
CA GLU A 64 1.79 4.33 -25.24
C GLU A 64 2.54 3.50 -26.29
N ARG A 65 3.50 2.67 -25.86
CA ARG A 65 4.24 1.76 -26.74
C ARG A 65 3.32 0.79 -27.45
N LEU A 66 2.43 0.13 -26.71
CA LEU A 66 1.46 -0.82 -27.27
C LEU A 66 0.51 -0.12 -28.24
N SER A 67 0.06 1.09 -27.91
CA SER A 67 -0.80 1.90 -28.78
C SER A 67 -0.08 2.29 -30.08
N ALA A 68 1.20 2.66 -30.01
CA ALA A 68 2.00 2.97 -31.19
C ALA A 68 2.17 1.75 -32.11
N ILE A 69 2.39 0.56 -31.53
CA ILE A 69 2.45 -0.70 -32.30
C ILE A 69 1.09 -0.99 -32.96
N LEU A 70 0.00 -0.85 -32.21
CA LEU A 70 -1.36 -1.08 -32.72
C LEU A 70 -1.77 -0.11 -33.83
N GLN A 71 -1.27 1.13 -33.81
CA GLN A 71 -1.56 2.14 -34.82
C GLN A 71 -0.60 2.10 -36.02
N SER A 72 0.50 1.35 -35.93
CA SER A 72 1.44 1.19 -37.04
C SER A 72 0.87 0.30 -38.15
N ASP A 73 1.31 0.53 -39.39
CA ASP A 73 0.94 -0.29 -40.55
C ASP A 73 1.33 -1.78 -40.39
N ASN A 74 2.28 -2.09 -39.48
CA ASN A 74 2.75 -3.44 -39.19
C ASN A 74 1.99 -4.14 -38.06
N ARG A 75 0.82 -3.62 -37.64
CA ARG A 75 -0.01 -4.21 -36.57
C ARG A 75 -0.28 -5.70 -36.80
N ASP A 76 -0.65 -6.08 -38.01
CA ASP A 76 -1.08 -7.45 -38.31
C ASP A 76 0.08 -8.46 -38.17
N GLU A 77 1.31 -8.07 -38.54
CA GLU A 77 2.53 -8.86 -38.30
C GLU A 77 2.83 -9.03 -36.82
N TYR A 78 2.70 -7.95 -36.03
CA TYR A 78 2.92 -7.99 -34.58
C TYR A 78 1.92 -8.92 -33.87
N ILE A 79 0.64 -8.85 -34.26
CA ILE A 79 -0.41 -9.73 -33.73
C ILE A 79 -0.13 -11.18 -34.12
N GLU A 80 0.28 -11.44 -35.37
CA GLU A 80 0.63 -12.79 -35.83
C GLU A 80 1.83 -13.36 -35.07
N GLN A 81 2.88 -12.56 -34.83
CA GLN A 81 4.03 -12.97 -34.03
C GLN A 81 3.63 -13.33 -32.59
N LYS A 82 2.86 -12.48 -31.92
CA LYS A 82 2.38 -12.75 -30.54
C LYS A 82 1.43 -13.95 -30.47
N ALA A 83 0.65 -14.19 -31.52
CA ALA A 83 -0.19 -15.37 -31.62
C ALA A 83 0.65 -16.66 -31.75
N ARG A 84 1.65 -16.66 -32.64
CA ARG A 84 2.58 -17.78 -32.83
C ARG A 84 3.40 -18.08 -31.56
N GLU A 85 3.86 -17.06 -30.83
CA GLU A 85 4.53 -17.22 -29.51
C GLU A 85 3.65 -17.95 -28.48
N LYS A 86 2.33 -17.78 -28.55
CA LYS A 86 1.35 -18.46 -27.70
C LYS A 86 0.89 -19.81 -28.27
N GLY A 87 1.44 -20.26 -29.39
CA GLY A 87 1.08 -21.50 -30.07
C GLY A 87 -0.21 -21.43 -30.90
N TYR A 88 -0.75 -20.23 -31.12
CA TYR A 88 -1.87 -20.04 -32.05
C TYR A 88 -1.39 -20.06 -33.50
N VAL A 89 -2.25 -20.55 -34.38
CA VAL A 89 -1.99 -20.71 -35.82
C VAL A 89 -3.09 -20.03 -36.62
N LYS A 90 -2.77 -19.56 -37.81
CA LYS A 90 -3.77 -18.88 -38.64
C LYS A 90 -4.81 -19.88 -39.13
N SER A 91 -6.06 -19.44 -39.29
CA SER A 91 -7.13 -20.32 -39.78
C SER A 91 -6.76 -20.90 -41.15
N GLY A 92 -6.69 -22.23 -41.25
CA GLY A 92 -6.32 -22.94 -42.48
C GLY A 92 -4.81 -23.19 -42.66
N GLU A 93 -3.96 -22.76 -41.73
CA GLU A 93 -2.53 -23.07 -41.73
C GLU A 93 -2.29 -24.50 -41.19
N ILE A 94 -1.58 -25.33 -41.95
CA ILE A 94 -1.19 -26.68 -41.52
C ILE A 94 0.17 -26.58 -40.83
N VAL A 95 0.23 -26.93 -39.55
CA VAL A 95 1.46 -26.94 -38.75
C VAL A 95 1.92 -28.36 -38.52
N PHE A 96 3.18 -28.63 -38.86
CA PHE A 96 3.83 -29.91 -38.64
C PHE A 96 4.64 -29.84 -37.35
N TYR A 97 4.31 -30.71 -36.39
CA TYR A 97 5.13 -30.91 -35.21
C TYR A 97 6.12 -32.04 -35.47
N ASP A 98 7.39 -31.82 -35.16
CA ASP A 98 8.38 -32.88 -35.22
C ASP A 98 8.18 -33.83 -34.04
N ALA A 99 7.52 -34.95 -34.28
CA ALA A 99 7.25 -35.98 -33.27
C ALA A 99 8.56 -36.59 -32.70
N ALA A 100 9.71 -36.41 -33.35
CA ALA A 100 11.00 -36.88 -32.86
C ALA A 100 11.56 -36.06 -31.69
N SER A 101 11.00 -34.87 -31.43
CA SER A 101 11.40 -34.02 -30.28
C SER A 101 10.75 -34.41 -28.95
N SER A 102 9.96 -35.49 -28.94
CA SER A 102 9.19 -35.96 -27.77
C SER A 102 9.68 -37.27 -27.13
N GLN A 103 10.96 -37.64 -27.34
CA GLN A 103 11.62 -38.75 -26.62
C GLN A 103 12.74 -38.28 -25.70
#